data_AF-A0A1Y5U083-F1
#
_entry.id   AF-A0A1Y5U083-F1
#
_cell.length_a   1.000
_cell.length_b   1.000
_cell.length_c   1.000
_cell.angle_alpha   90.00
_cell.angle_beta   90.00
_cell.angle_gamma   90.00
#
_symmetry.space_group_name_H-M   'P 1'
#
loop_
_entity.id
_entity.type
_entity.pdbx_description
1 polymer ?
#
loop_
_entity_poly.entity_id
_entity_poly.type
_entity_poly.pdbx_seq_one_letter_code
_entity_poly.pdbx_strand_id
1 'polypeptide(L)'
;MACWEERTIDLRYRDADGSLTERRVYPLAIVYLDSGTGLLAWCCLRKDFRKFRMSRMDMAEPAHESFRPNRVRLLREYISQMAEEGSNQISSAS
;
A
#
# COMPACT_ATOMS: atom_id res chain seq x y z
N MET A 1 -2.86 4.72 16.00
CA MET A 1 -2.08 4.19 14.86
C MET A 1 -2.92 4.24 13.59
N ALA A 2 -2.48 4.96 12.55
CA ALA A 2 -3.30 5.40 11.41
C ALA A 2 -4.10 4.29 10.69
N CYS A 3 -3.57 3.06 10.59
CA CYS A 3 -4.33 1.91 10.07
C CYS A 3 -5.59 1.67 10.89
N TRP A 4 -5.47 1.47 12.20
CA TRP A 4 -6.61 1.21 13.09
C TRP A 4 -7.57 2.39 13.21
N GLU A 5 -7.05 3.60 13.06
CA GLU A 5 -7.86 4.80 13.07
C GLU A 5 -8.55 5.08 11.74
N GLU A 6 -8.16 4.35 10.69
CA GLU A 6 -8.57 4.58 9.30
C GLU A 6 -8.35 6.03 8.86
N ARG A 7 -7.18 6.57 9.22
CA ARG A 7 -6.69 7.88 8.76
C ARG A 7 -5.74 7.69 7.58
N THR A 8 -5.90 8.53 6.56
CA THR A 8 -5.01 8.53 5.42
C THR A 8 -3.60 8.97 5.84
N ILE A 9 -2.60 8.63 5.01
CA ILE A 9 -1.21 9.04 5.21
C ILE A 9 -0.75 9.81 3.97
N ASP A 10 -0.11 10.96 4.20
CA ASP A 10 0.65 11.66 3.18
C ASP A 10 2.10 11.14 3.21
N LEU A 11 2.54 10.62 2.07
CA LEU A 11 3.77 9.86 1.90
C LEU A 11 4.69 10.57 0.90
N ARG A 12 5.94 10.87 1.32
CA ARG A 12 7.03 11.16 0.39
C ARG A 12 7.76 9.85 0.09
N TYR A 13 7.63 9.39 -1.14
CA TYR A 13 8.07 8.06 -1.56
C TYR A 13 9.02 8.14 -2.74
N ARG A 14 10.14 7.43 -2.62
CA ARG A 14 11.07 7.19 -3.72
C ARG A 14 10.59 6.03 -4.57
N ASP A 15 10.25 6.31 -5.82
CA ASP A 15 9.76 5.28 -6.74
C ASP A 15 10.89 4.36 -7.25
N ALA A 16 10.60 3.56 -8.28
CA ALA A 16 11.56 2.62 -8.83
C ALA A 16 12.70 3.32 -9.60
N ASP A 17 12.42 4.49 -10.17
CA ASP A 17 13.36 5.28 -10.98
C ASP A 17 14.17 6.25 -10.11
N GLY A 18 13.98 6.20 -8.78
CA GLY A 18 14.68 7.04 -7.81
C GLY A 18 14.04 8.42 -7.60
N SER A 19 12.95 8.72 -8.31
CA SER A 19 12.25 10.00 -8.23
C SER A 19 11.41 10.10 -6.97
N LEU A 20 11.41 11.29 -6.37
CA LEU A 20 10.56 11.58 -5.22
C LEU A 20 9.14 11.89 -5.67
N THR A 21 8.18 11.23 -5.06
CA THR A 21 6.75 11.40 -5.33
C THR A 21 5.99 11.63 -4.03
N GLU A 22 5.01 12.52 -4.07
CA GLU A 22 4.07 12.72 -2.98
C GLU A 22 2.78 11.94 -3.25
N ARG A 23 2.33 11.18 -2.27
CA ARG A 23 1.17 10.30 -2.42
C ARG A 23 0.34 10.31 -1.15
N ARG A 24 -0.97 10.54 -1.32
CA ARG A 24 -1.94 10.16 -0.29
C ARG A 24 -2.30 8.69 -0.44
N VAL A 25 -2.32 7.97 0.68
CA VAL A 25 -2.62 6.54 0.70
C VAL A 25 -3.57 6.19 1.85
N TYR A 26 -4.34 5.12 1.67
CA TYR A 26 -5.12 4.50 2.74
C TYR A 26 -4.32 3.33 3.31
N PRO A 27 -3.71 3.46 4.49
CA PRO A 27 -2.88 2.40 5.06
C PRO A 27 -3.73 1.22 5.54
N LEU A 28 -3.50 0.02 5.00
CA LEU A 28 -4.35 -1.15 5.28
C LEU A 28 -3.69 -2.14 6.24
N ALA A 29 -2.43 -2.49 5.97
CA ALA A 29 -1.64 -3.43 6.78
C ALA A 29 -0.13 -3.23 6.59
N ILE A 30 0.63 -3.53 7.64
CA ILE A 30 2.08 -3.65 7.57
C ILE A 30 2.41 -5.14 7.43
N VAL A 31 3.29 -5.49 6.49
CA VAL A 31 3.70 -6.86 6.20
C VAL A 31 5.22 -6.98 6.23
N TYR A 32 5.72 -8.13 6.66
CA TYR A 32 7.14 -8.48 6.61
C TYR A 32 7.41 -9.32 5.36
N LEU A 33 8.42 -8.95 4.61
CA LEU A 33 8.90 -9.67 3.43
C LEU A 33 10.39 -9.99 3.65
N ASP A 34 10.93 -10.93 2.89
CA ASP A 34 12.36 -11.25 2.92
C ASP A 34 13.25 -10.04 2.62
N SER A 35 12.73 -9.06 1.88
CA SER A 35 13.39 -7.80 1.52
C SER A 35 13.08 -6.62 2.45
N GLY A 36 12.48 -6.89 3.62
CA GLY A 36 12.14 -5.90 4.65
C GLY A 36 10.64 -5.66 4.80
N THR A 37 10.28 -4.60 5.53
CA THR A 37 8.88 -4.28 5.85
C THR A 37 8.19 -3.48 4.75
N GLY A 38 6.95 -3.82 4.44
CA GLY A 38 6.10 -3.13 3.48
C GLY A 38 4.78 -2.66 4.08
N LEU A 39 4.22 -1.59 3.51
CA LEU A 39 2.88 -1.11 3.76
C LEU A 39 1.98 -1.47 2.57
N LEU A 40 0.94 -2.25 2.82
CA LEU A 40 -0.16 -2.46 1.88
C LEU A 40 -1.11 -1.27 1.98
N ALA A 41 -1.39 -0.63 0.86
CA ALA A 41 -2.26 0.55 0.83
C ALA A 41 -2.98 0.75 -0.49
N TRP A 42 -4.14 1.40 -0.43
CA TRP A 42 -4.77 2.00 -1.61
C TRP A 42 -4.07 3.32 -1.94
N CYS A 43 -3.58 3.49 -3.16
CA CYS A 43 -2.92 4.71 -3.60
C CYS A 43 -3.93 5.65 -4.27
N CYS A 44 -4.26 6.79 -3.65
CA CYS A 44 -5.28 7.72 -4.17
C CYS A 44 -4.92 8.28 -5.54
N LEU A 45 -3.62 8.51 -5.80
CA LEU A 45 -3.12 9.00 -7.08
C LEU A 45 -3.30 7.98 -8.22
N ARG A 46 -3.02 6.70 -7.95
CA ARG A 46 -3.07 5.63 -8.96
C ARG A 46 -4.42 4.91 -9.00
N LYS A 47 -5.27 5.13 -8.00
CA LYS A 47 -6.57 4.47 -7.80
C LYS A 47 -6.44 2.95 -7.87
N ASP A 48 -5.45 2.43 -7.15
CA ASP A 48 -5.07 1.02 -7.19
C ASP A 48 -4.34 0.60 -5.91
N PHE A 49 -4.31 -0.70 -5.63
CA PHE A 49 -3.60 -1.28 -4.51
C PHE A 49 -2.09 -1.34 -4.78
N ARG A 50 -1.29 -0.90 -3.80
CA ARG A 50 0.16 -0.92 -3.89
C ARG A 50 0.82 -1.32 -2.59
N LYS A 51 1.98 -1.96 -2.76
CA LYS A 51 2.92 -2.30 -1.70
C LYS A 51 4.05 -1.28 -1.68
N PHE A 52 4.11 -0.46 -0.64
CA PHE A 52 5.16 0.53 -0.44
C PHE A 52 6.24 -0.05 0.47
N ARG A 53 7.50 -0.06 0.03
CA ARG A 53 8.61 -0.51 0.90
C ARG A 53 8.92 0.58 1.91
N MET A 54 8.97 0.25 3.20
CA MET A 54 9.25 1.25 4.23
C MET A 54 10.65 1.87 4.06
N SER A 55 11.61 1.11 3.53
CA SER A 55 12.95 1.60 3.21
C SER A 55 13.02 2.68 2.12
N ARG A 56 11.92 2.94 1.40
CA ARG A 56 11.82 3.97 0.35
C ARG A 56 10.90 5.13 0.76
N MET A 57 10.49 5.18 2.03
CA MET A 57 9.67 6.25 2.58
C MET A 57 10.60 7.31 3.20
N ASP A 58 10.69 8.47 2.55
CA ASP A 58 11.42 9.61 3.11
C ASP A 58 10.56 10.30 4.19
N MET A 59 9.23 10.17 4.13
CA MET A 59 8.29 10.70 5.11
C MET A 59 6.95 9.94 5.06
N ALA A 60 6.31 9.74 6.21
CA ALA A 60 4.96 9.21 6.31
C ALA A 60 4.22 9.89 7.48
N GLU A 61 3.27 10.77 7.17
CA GLU A 61 2.53 11.54 8.18
C GLU A 61 1.02 11.28 8.09
N PRO A 62 0.33 11.06 9.23
CA PRO A 62 -1.13 10.96 9.23
C PRO A 62 -1.76 12.27 8.73
N ALA A 63 -2.70 12.16 7.80
CA ALA A 63 -3.49 13.29 7.36
C ALA A 63 -4.86 13.31 8.07
N HIS A 64 -5.61 14.39 7.87
CA HIS A 64 -6.91 14.60 8.53
C HIS A 64 -8.05 13.77 7.91
N GLU A 65 -7.86 13.28 6.69
CA GLU A 65 -8.89 12.56 5.96
C GLU A 65 -9.07 11.15 6.54
N SER A 66 -10.33 10.78 6.75
CA SER A 66 -10.73 9.45 7.19
C SER A 66 -11.21 8.63 6.00
N PHE A 67 -10.84 7.36 5.96
CA PHE A 67 -11.38 6.41 4.99
C PHE A 67 -12.35 5.42 5.66
N ARG A 68 -12.99 5.79 6.77
CA ARG A 68 -13.98 4.96 7.44
C ARG A 68 -15.29 4.78 6.68
N PRO A 69 -15.95 3.61 6.77
CA PRO A 69 -15.44 2.32 7.24
C PRO A 69 -14.94 1.49 6.06
N ASN A 70 -13.64 1.37 5.83
CA ASN A 70 -13.17 0.67 4.62
C ASN A 70 -11.92 -0.19 4.78
N ARG A 71 -11.19 -0.13 5.90
CA ARG A 71 -9.90 -0.83 6.00
C ARG A 71 -10.00 -2.33 5.76
N VAL A 72 -10.92 -3.01 6.46
CA VAL A 72 -11.03 -4.48 6.37
C VAL A 72 -11.52 -4.90 4.98
N ARG A 73 -12.48 -4.17 4.40
CA ARG A 73 -13.00 -4.43 3.05
C ARG A 73 -11.89 -4.27 2.01
N LEU A 74 -11.19 -3.13 2.01
CA LEU A 74 -10.09 -2.84 1.09
C LEU A 74 -8.92 -3.80 1.26
N LEU A 75 -8.60 -4.23 2.49
CA LEU A 75 -7.56 -5.21 2.72
C LEU A 75 -7.92 -6.58 2.14
N ARG A 76 -9.19 -7.01 2.26
CA ARG A 76 -9.67 -8.25 1.65
C ARG A 76 -9.60 -8.18 0.13
N GLU A 77 -10.05 -7.07 -0.46
CA GLU A 77 -9.94 -6.83 -1.90
C GLU A 77 -8.50 -6.92 -2.39
N TYR A 78 -7.56 -6.29 -1.68
CA TYR A 78 -6.14 -6.39 -2.02
C TYR A 78 -5.62 -7.84 -1.93
N ILE A 79 -5.93 -8.57 -0.86
CA ILE A 79 -5.50 -9.97 -0.71
C ILE A 79 -6.06 -10.85 -1.84
N SER A 80 -7.34 -10.66 -2.21
CA SER A 80 -7.96 -11.36 -3.34
C SER A 80 -7.24 -11.08 -4.65
N GLN A 81 -6.95 -9.81 -4.95
CA GLN A 81 -6.23 -9.43 -6.17
C GLN A 81 -4.82 -10.05 -6.23
N MET A 82 -4.08 -10.06 -5.11
CA MET A 82 -2.75 -10.68 -5.08
C MET A 82 -2.79 -12.19 -5.31
N ALA A 83 -3.82 -12.88 -4.82
CA ALA A 83 -3.99 -14.31 -5.04
C ALA A 83 -4.26 -14.62 -6.52
N GLU A 84 -5.04 -13.78 -7.20
CA GLU A 84 -5.30 -13.86 -8.63
C GLU A 84 -4.03 -13.60 -9.46
N GLU A 85 -3.26 -12.54 -9.13
CA GLU A 85 -2.00 -12.20 -9.80
C GLU A 85 -0.92 -13.29 -9.64
N GLY A 86 -0.80 -13.88 -8.44
CA GLY A 86 0.15 -14.97 -8.17
C GLY A 86 -0.18 -16.25 -8.91
N SER A 87 -1.47 -16.54 -9.11
CA SER A 87 -1.93 -17.69 -9.92
C SER A 87 -1.65 -17.49 -11.41
N ASN A 88 -1.63 -16.23 -11.88
CA ASN A 88 -1.38 -15.89 -13.27
C ASN A 88 0.11 -15.94 -13.64
N GLN A 89 1.02 -15.66 -12.70
CA GLN A 89 2.48 -15.74 -12.93
C GLN A 89 3.01 -17.18 -13.00
N ILE A 90 2.34 -18.14 -12.35
CA ILE A 90 2.70 -19.57 -12.44
C ILE A 90 2.29 -20.14 -13.81
N SER A 91 1.18 -19.65 -14.37
CA SER A 91 0.64 -20.10 -15.66
C SER A 91 1.42 -19.58 -16.88
N SER A 92 2.22 -18.51 -16.75
CA SER A 92 3.03 -17.93 -17.83
C SER A 92 4.48 -18.44 -17.86
N ALA A 93 4.86 -19.32 -16.93
CA ALA A 93 6.21 -19.89 -16.83
C ALA A 93 6.28 -21.36 -17.29
N SER A 94 5.27 -21.84 -18.01
CA SER A 94 5.20 -23.20 -18.58
C SER A 94 5.07 -23.17 -20.10
#